data_AF-A0A6A7RZJ7-F1
#
_entry.id   AF-A0A6A7RZJ7-F1
#
_cell.length_a   1.000
_cell.length_b   1.000
_cell.length_c   1.000
_cell.angle_alpha   90.00
_cell.angle_beta   90.00
_cell.angle_gamma   90.00
#
_symmetry.space_group_name_H-M   'P 1'
#
loop_
_entity.id
_entity.type
_entity.pdbx_description
1 polymer ?
#
loop_
_entity_poly.entity_id
_entity_poly.type
_entity_poly.pdbx_seq_one_letter_code
_entity_poly.pdbx_strand_id
1 'polypeptide(L)'
;MKFKPLVASLAAVGLLAVAVGPAHAVVKYRFQDDNIDFVYNPATGALKTTGTLAVGDVLVSVFEIDSFTKNLVNGIAPGQELTGVAAIQIKSIDGAMYAFGAYAGGVEAFVPAGRTDAAKPYAGTSAVGMWFNGTGGGGGDRNLILDAAALPATNCTSFADCTDQASLGTLFQLDGFGLDPDEFWGAVSFPGGGSIDTVKAASESVPFAFFNGLISNFYQLDAVVEFQNLIGGYCPGGSYAADGCGQVQFSGNILGGAGLTNGAIAHSDLDGSKYVVPEPGSLALLGLGLVGLFGMRRRQA
;
A
#
# COMPACT_ATOMS: atom_id res chain seq x y z
N MET A 1 48.30 22.15 62.25
CA MET A 1 47.06 21.34 62.17
C MET A 1 45.84 22.24 62.26
N LYS A 2 45.07 22.35 61.16
CA LYS A 2 43.61 22.52 61.07
C LYS A 2 43.29 22.96 59.63
N PHE A 3 43.14 21.97 58.75
CA PHE A 3 42.57 22.16 57.41
C PHE A 3 41.06 22.42 57.58
N LYS A 4 40.56 23.52 57.01
CA LYS A 4 39.12 23.76 56.84
C LYS A 4 38.66 22.99 55.59
N PRO A 5 37.59 22.19 55.65
CA PRO A 5 37.03 21.58 54.45
C PRO A 5 36.20 22.64 53.71
N LEU A 6 36.59 22.91 52.47
CA LEU A 6 35.73 23.53 51.44
C LEU A 6 34.61 22.53 51.14
N VAL A 7 33.43 22.82 51.69
CA VAL A 7 32.19 22.08 51.40
C VAL A 7 31.28 23.02 50.62
N ALA A 8 30.65 22.43 49.59
CA ALA A 8 29.50 22.91 48.83
C ALA A 8 29.73 23.99 47.76
N SER A 9 30.24 23.56 46.60
CA SER A 9 29.95 24.20 45.31
C SER A 9 29.92 23.16 44.19
N LEU A 10 29.17 22.07 44.35
CA LEU A 10 28.96 21.09 43.29
C LEU A 10 27.62 20.37 43.42
N ALA A 11 26.54 21.14 43.59
CA ALA A 11 25.18 20.59 43.63
C ALA A 11 24.20 21.62 43.06
N ALA A 12 24.08 21.65 41.72
CA ALA A 12 22.88 22.07 40.98
C ALA A 12 23.20 22.29 39.47
N VAL A 13 23.81 21.31 38.81
CA VAL A 13 23.44 21.05 37.41
C VAL A 13 22.50 19.86 37.49
N GLY A 14 21.31 20.13 38.03
CA GLY A 14 20.21 19.19 37.96
C GLY A 14 19.96 18.92 36.49
N LEU A 15 20.20 17.67 36.08
CA LEU A 15 19.67 17.11 34.85
C LEU A 15 18.16 17.38 34.86
N LEU A 16 17.73 18.47 34.23
CA LEU A 16 16.46 18.47 33.52
C LEU A 16 16.67 17.54 32.31
N ALA A 17 16.74 16.24 32.58
CA ALA A 17 16.32 15.24 31.62
C ALA A 17 14.80 15.41 31.55
N VAL A 18 14.35 16.44 30.83
CA VAL A 18 12.99 16.44 30.32
C VAL A 18 12.97 15.19 29.46
N ALA A 19 12.30 14.15 29.94
CA ALA A 19 11.89 13.04 29.10
C ALA A 19 10.93 13.66 28.09
N VAL A 20 11.48 14.29 27.06
CA VAL A 20 10.76 14.61 25.85
C VAL A 20 10.58 13.23 25.22
N GLY A 21 9.52 12.54 25.65
CA GLY A 21 9.05 11.39 24.92
C GLY A 21 8.92 11.85 23.46
N PRO A 22 9.45 11.11 22.48
CA PRO A 22 9.23 11.45 21.10
C PRO A 22 7.71 11.56 20.90
N ALA A 23 7.22 12.78 20.67
CA ALA A 23 5.88 12.98 20.16
C ALA A 23 5.91 12.45 18.73
N HIS A 24 5.67 11.14 18.57
CA HIS A 24 5.56 10.51 17.27
C HIS A 24 4.33 11.09 16.61
N ALA A 25 4.54 11.98 15.63
CA ALA A 25 3.48 12.48 14.78
C ALA A 25 3.09 11.35 13.83
N VAL A 26 2.10 10.56 14.22
CA VAL A 26 1.51 9.53 13.36
C VAL A 26 0.75 10.22 12.24
N VAL A 27 1.10 9.90 11.00
CA VAL A 27 0.49 10.48 9.79
C VAL A 27 -0.39 9.43 9.14
N LYS A 28 -1.64 9.78 8.81
CA LYS A 28 -2.52 8.92 8.03
C LYS A 28 -2.27 9.14 6.54
N TYR A 29 -1.96 8.07 5.83
CA TYR A 29 -1.96 8.02 4.37
C TYR A 29 -3.35 7.62 3.90
N ARG A 30 -3.82 8.24 2.82
CA ARG A 30 -5.05 7.88 2.10
C ARG A 30 -4.73 7.73 0.62
N PHE A 31 -5.35 6.75 0.01
CA PHE A 31 -5.22 6.38 -1.39
C PHE A 31 -6.64 6.29 -1.97
N GLN A 32 -6.82 6.84 -3.16
CA GLN A 32 -7.98 6.60 -4.03
C GLN A 32 -7.42 6.32 -5.42
N ASP A 33 -7.99 5.33 -6.10
CA ASP A 33 -7.47 4.82 -7.34
C ASP A 33 -8.54 4.62 -8.43
N ASP A 34 -8.05 4.58 -9.66
CA ASP A 34 -8.77 4.10 -10.84
C ASP A 34 -8.05 2.87 -11.39
N ASN A 35 -8.78 1.77 -11.54
CA ASN A 35 -8.18 0.46 -11.76
C ASN A 35 -8.78 -0.28 -12.93
N ILE A 36 -8.00 -1.24 -13.43
CA ILE A 36 -8.49 -2.30 -14.31
C ILE A 36 -8.12 -3.66 -13.74
N ASP A 37 -9.08 -4.59 -13.80
CA ASP A 37 -8.94 -5.91 -13.22
C ASP A 37 -8.84 -7.01 -14.28
N PHE A 38 -8.05 -8.02 -13.95
CA PHE A 38 -7.80 -9.21 -14.74
C PHE A 38 -8.08 -10.45 -13.88
N VAL A 39 -8.43 -11.54 -14.56
CA VAL A 39 -8.48 -12.87 -13.93
C VAL A 39 -7.39 -13.72 -14.56
N TYR A 40 -6.49 -14.24 -13.75
CA TYR A 40 -5.42 -15.13 -14.16
C TYR A 40 -5.71 -16.55 -13.65
N ASN A 41 -5.60 -17.52 -14.54
CA ASN A 41 -5.74 -18.93 -14.18
C ASN A 41 -4.34 -19.55 -14.02
N PRO A 42 -3.88 -19.81 -12.78
CA PRO A 42 -2.54 -20.36 -12.54
C PRO A 42 -2.38 -21.80 -13.05
N ALA A 43 -3.46 -22.55 -13.27
CA ALA A 43 -3.39 -23.90 -13.81
C ALA A 43 -3.05 -23.91 -15.32
N THR A 44 -3.44 -22.86 -16.05
CA THR A 44 -3.16 -22.73 -17.49
C THR A 44 -2.05 -21.73 -17.80
N GLY A 45 -1.70 -20.87 -16.85
CA GLY A 45 -0.73 -19.80 -17.05
C GLY A 45 -1.24 -18.68 -17.94
N ALA A 46 -2.57 -18.50 -18.04
CA ALA A 46 -3.20 -17.57 -18.97
C ALA A 46 -4.30 -16.74 -18.33
N LEU A 47 -4.59 -15.59 -18.93
CA LEU A 47 -5.75 -14.78 -18.58
C LEU A 47 -7.04 -15.52 -18.93
N LYS A 48 -8.00 -15.42 -18.02
CA LYS A 48 -9.35 -15.94 -18.14
C LYS A 48 -10.30 -14.79 -18.43
N THR A 49 -10.85 -14.75 -19.64
CA THR A 49 -11.65 -13.60 -20.10
C THR A 49 -13.13 -13.93 -20.29
N THR A 50 -13.57 -15.12 -19.90
CA THR A 50 -14.94 -15.65 -20.06
C THR A 50 -15.25 -16.68 -18.97
N GLY A 51 -16.53 -17.00 -18.78
CA GLY A 51 -16.98 -18.02 -17.82
C GLY A 51 -17.12 -17.48 -16.40
N THR A 52 -17.11 -18.37 -15.40
CA THR A 52 -17.33 -18.01 -14.00
C THR A 52 -16.02 -17.98 -13.21
N LEU A 53 -15.92 -17.10 -12.22
CA LEU A 53 -14.85 -17.14 -11.22
C LEU A 53 -14.86 -18.49 -10.49
N ALA A 54 -13.68 -19.00 -10.17
CA ALA A 54 -13.49 -20.28 -9.51
C ALA A 54 -12.44 -20.18 -8.40
N VAL A 55 -12.55 -21.05 -7.39
CA VAL A 55 -11.50 -21.23 -6.39
C VAL A 55 -10.19 -21.58 -7.09
N GLY A 56 -9.12 -20.88 -6.71
CA GLY A 56 -7.80 -21.00 -7.32
C GLY A 56 -7.50 -19.95 -8.41
N ASP A 57 -8.51 -19.30 -9.00
CA ASP A 57 -8.29 -18.14 -9.87
C ASP A 57 -7.58 -17.02 -9.08
N VAL A 58 -6.74 -16.25 -9.77
CA VAL A 58 -6.03 -15.09 -9.22
C VAL A 58 -6.63 -13.84 -9.81
N LEU A 59 -7.12 -12.95 -8.95
CA LEU A 59 -7.52 -11.61 -9.33
C LEU A 59 -6.29 -10.72 -9.33
N VAL A 60 -6.02 -10.07 -10.46
CA VAL A 60 -4.90 -9.14 -10.61
C VAL A 60 -5.46 -7.78 -10.98
N SER A 61 -5.17 -6.76 -10.19
CA SER A 61 -5.56 -5.38 -10.45
C SER A 61 -4.33 -4.56 -10.79
N VAL A 62 -4.43 -3.71 -11.80
CA VAL A 62 -3.43 -2.68 -12.10
C VAL A 62 -4.10 -1.34 -11.82
N PHE A 63 -3.42 -0.49 -11.07
CA PHE A 63 -4.01 0.71 -10.50
C PHE A 63 -3.08 1.91 -10.51
N GLU A 64 -3.68 3.10 -10.52
CA GLU A 64 -3.02 4.40 -10.38
C GLU A 64 -3.66 5.13 -9.20
N ILE A 65 -2.84 5.60 -8.27
CA ILE A 65 -3.30 6.43 -7.16
C ILE A 65 -3.33 7.89 -7.60
N ASP A 66 -4.52 8.40 -7.86
CA ASP A 66 -4.73 9.81 -8.20
C ASP A 66 -4.43 10.74 -7.04
N SER A 67 -4.76 10.29 -5.82
CA SER A 67 -4.55 11.08 -4.62
C SER A 67 -3.87 10.29 -3.51
N PHE A 68 -2.63 10.65 -3.23
CA PHE A 68 -1.89 10.17 -2.08
C PHE A 68 -1.62 11.34 -1.14
N THR A 69 -2.33 11.40 -0.01
CA THR A 69 -2.16 12.53 0.93
C THR A 69 -1.35 12.13 2.17
N LYS A 70 -0.30 12.90 2.45
CA LYS A 70 0.50 12.88 3.69
C LYS A 70 0.23 14.16 4.46
N ASN A 71 -0.49 14.08 5.58
CA ASN A 71 -0.91 15.26 6.35
C ASN A 71 -1.60 16.34 5.49
N LEU A 72 -2.54 15.93 4.63
CA LEU A 72 -3.27 16.82 3.70
C LEU A 72 -2.42 17.44 2.58
N VAL A 73 -1.16 17.02 2.41
CA VAL A 73 -0.29 17.41 1.28
C VAL A 73 -0.19 16.23 0.32
N ASN A 74 -0.26 16.47 -0.99
CA ASN A 74 -0.02 15.41 -1.97
C ASN A 74 1.42 14.88 -1.82
N GLY A 75 1.56 13.58 -1.63
CA GLY A 75 2.83 12.89 -1.51
C GLY A 75 3.43 12.46 -2.85
N ILE A 76 2.68 12.59 -3.95
CA ILE A 76 3.18 12.39 -5.31
C ILE A 76 3.91 13.65 -5.74
N ALA A 77 5.20 13.54 -6.08
CA ALA A 77 5.99 14.68 -6.51
C ALA A 77 5.58 15.13 -7.93
N PRO A 78 5.81 16.41 -8.29
CA PRO A 78 5.55 16.87 -9.65
C PRO A 78 6.31 16.05 -10.70
N GLY A 79 5.61 15.57 -11.73
CA GLY A 79 6.19 14.74 -12.79
C GLY A 79 6.37 13.26 -12.41
N GLN A 80 5.80 12.84 -11.27
CA GLN A 80 5.67 11.45 -10.89
C GLN A 80 4.20 11.05 -10.84
N GLU A 81 3.97 9.75 -10.93
CA GLU A 81 2.70 9.11 -10.58
C GLU A 81 2.99 8.00 -9.54
N LEU A 82 1.93 7.48 -8.92
CA LEU A 82 2.03 6.38 -7.96
C LEU A 82 1.14 5.25 -8.46
N THR A 83 1.74 4.25 -9.08
CA THR A 83 1.02 3.11 -9.66
C THR A 83 1.26 1.86 -8.84
N GLY A 84 0.43 0.84 -9.08
CA GLY A 84 0.62 -0.44 -8.40
C GLY A 84 -0.04 -1.62 -9.09
N VAL A 85 0.27 -2.78 -8.53
CA VAL A 85 -0.28 -4.07 -8.93
C VAL A 85 -0.74 -4.77 -7.66
N ALA A 86 -1.98 -5.23 -7.66
CA ALA A 86 -2.52 -6.13 -6.64
C ALA A 86 -2.72 -7.52 -7.23
N ALA A 87 -2.44 -8.57 -6.45
CA ALA A 87 -2.62 -9.95 -6.86
C ALA A 87 -3.07 -10.82 -5.68
N ILE A 88 -4.29 -11.37 -5.77
CA ILE A 88 -4.88 -12.21 -4.72
C ILE A 88 -5.53 -13.46 -5.30
N GLN A 89 -5.48 -14.57 -4.56
CA GLN A 89 -6.10 -15.82 -4.99
C GLN A 89 -7.43 -16.06 -4.30
N ILE A 90 -8.44 -16.50 -5.05
CA ILE A 90 -9.72 -16.95 -4.49
C ILE A 90 -9.49 -18.25 -3.71
N LYS A 91 -9.62 -18.21 -2.38
CA LYS A 91 -9.43 -19.37 -1.50
C LYS A 91 -10.74 -20.11 -1.24
N SER A 92 -11.85 -19.38 -1.16
CA SER A 92 -13.18 -19.98 -1.04
C SER A 92 -14.24 -19.09 -1.67
N ILE A 93 -15.33 -19.74 -2.06
CA ILE A 93 -16.57 -19.10 -2.52
C ILE A 93 -17.71 -19.76 -1.74
N ASP A 94 -18.48 -18.97 -1.00
CA ASP A 94 -19.70 -19.40 -0.29
C ASP A 94 -20.88 -18.53 -0.72
N GLY A 95 -21.62 -19.02 -1.72
CA GLY A 95 -22.66 -18.26 -2.38
C GLY A 95 -22.10 -16.99 -3.04
N ALA A 96 -22.45 -15.83 -2.49
CA ALA A 96 -21.98 -14.53 -2.96
C ALA A 96 -20.70 -14.05 -2.24
N MET A 97 -20.23 -14.76 -1.22
CA MET A 97 -19.08 -14.36 -0.42
C MET A 97 -17.80 -15.00 -0.97
N TYR A 98 -16.76 -14.19 -1.11
CA TYR A 98 -15.43 -14.60 -1.58
C TYR A 98 -14.43 -14.31 -0.47
N ALA A 99 -13.61 -15.30 -0.14
CA ALA A 99 -12.43 -15.09 0.69
C ALA A 99 -11.18 -15.22 -0.16
N PHE A 100 -10.28 -14.25 -0.02
CA PHE A 100 -9.03 -14.21 -0.73
C PHE A 100 -7.87 -14.48 0.22
N GLY A 101 -6.74 -14.86 -0.37
CA GLY A 101 -5.48 -15.01 0.34
C GLY A 101 -4.31 -14.87 -0.60
N ALA A 102 -3.10 -15.01 -0.05
CA ALA A 102 -1.87 -14.94 -0.83
C ALA A 102 -1.87 -15.90 -2.03
N TYR A 103 -1.50 -15.37 -3.19
CA TYR A 103 -1.10 -16.18 -4.33
C TYR A 103 0.35 -16.64 -4.13
N ALA A 104 0.66 -17.92 -4.37
CA ALA A 104 1.98 -18.49 -4.10
C ALA A 104 3.12 -17.83 -4.90
N GLY A 105 2.82 -17.14 -6.00
CA GLY A 105 3.79 -16.34 -6.74
C GLY A 105 3.90 -14.88 -6.29
N GLY A 106 3.02 -14.44 -5.38
CA GLY A 106 2.89 -13.06 -4.94
C GLY A 106 2.59 -12.08 -6.07
N VAL A 107 2.76 -10.79 -5.80
CA VAL A 107 2.75 -9.76 -6.85
C VAL A 107 3.95 -9.93 -7.81
N GLU A 108 5.03 -10.57 -7.35
CA GLU A 108 6.27 -10.77 -8.09
C GLU A 108 6.09 -11.65 -9.33
N ALA A 109 5.05 -12.49 -9.36
CA ALA A 109 4.72 -13.28 -10.52
C ALA A 109 4.17 -12.45 -11.70
N PHE A 110 3.74 -11.22 -11.45
CA PHE A 110 3.08 -10.37 -12.45
C PHE A 110 3.90 -9.14 -12.86
N VAL A 111 4.95 -8.80 -12.11
CA VAL A 111 5.86 -7.71 -12.44
C VAL A 111 7.20 -8.23 -12.97
N PRO A 112 7.92 -7.46 -13.79
CA PRO A 112 9.26 -7.86 -14.24
C PRO A 112 10.21 -8.19 -13.09
N ALA A 113 11.17 -9.08 -13.35
CA ALA A 113 12.17 -9.45 -12.36
C ALA A 113 13.00 -8.23 -11.90
N GLY A 114 13.20 -8.11 -10.58
CA GLY A 114 13.95 -7.01 -9.98
C GLY A 114 13.15 -5.74 -9.69
N ARG A 115 11.85 -5.70 -10.01
CA ARG A 115 10.95 -4.60 -9.60
C ARG A 115 10.60 -4.64 -8.13
N THR A 116 10.58 -5.84 -7.57
CA THR A 116 10.55 -6.09 -6.14
C THR A 116 11.90 -6.61 -5.71
N ASP A 117 12.31 -6.29 -4.49
CA ASP A 117 13.50 -6.89 -3.91
C ASP A 117 13.20 -8.34 -3.52
N ALA A 118 13.26 -9.25 -4.50
CA ALA A 118 13.01 -10.68 -4.35
C ALA A 118 13.94 -11.38 -3.35
N ALA A 119 14.95 -10.66 -2.81
CA ALA A 119 15.80 -11.15 -1.73
C ALA A 119 15.14 -11.08 -0.33
N LYS A 120 13.90 -10.57 -0.23
CA LYS A 120 13.18 -10.45 1.04
C LYS A 120 12.23 -11.63 1.31
N PRO A 121 11.94 -11.96 2.59
CA PRO A 121 11.20 -13.16 3.02
C PRO A 121 9.70 -13.19 2.65
N TYR A 122 9.25 -12.33 1.74
CA TYR A 122 7.84 -12.07 1.43
C TYR A 122 7.39 -12.63 0.08
N ALA A 123 8.30 -13.30 -0.65
CA ALA A 123 7.98 -13.95 -1.91
C ALA A 123 6.86 -14.97 -1.71
N GLY A 124 5.76 -14.83 -2.47
CA GLY A 124 4.60 -15.72 -2.38
C GLY A 124 3.58 -15.37 -1.30
N THR A 125 3.76 -14.27 -0.57
CA THR A 125 2.76 -13.73 0.37
C THR A 125 2.40 -12.27 0.12
N SER A 126 3.17 -11.55 -0.70
CA SER A 126 2.83 -10.21 -1.16
C SER A 126 1.53 -10.23 -1.98
N ALA A 127 0.67 -9.26 -1.71
CA ALA A 127 -0.61 -9.08 -2.36
C ALA A 127 -0.70 -7.73 -3.08
N VAL A 128 0.02 -6.70 -2.62
CA VAL A 128 0.00 -5.36 -3.21
C VAL A 128 1.41 -4.82 -3.29
N GLY A 129 1.81 -4.36 -4.48
CA GLY A 129 3.02 -3.59 -4.70
C GLY A 129 2.68 -2.22 -5.28
N MET A 130 3.40 -1.18 -4.85
CA MET A 130 3.25 0.17 -5.38
C MET A 130 4.60 0.80 -5.66
N TRP A 131 4.69 1.59 -6.73
CA TRP A 131 5.92 2.21 -7.21
C TRP A 131 5.69 3.68 -7.53
N PHE A 132 6.70 4.50 -7.21
CA PHE A 132 6.81 5.82 -7.79
C PHE A 132 7.54 5.75 -9.12
N ASN A 133 6.85 6.13 -10.17
CA ASN A 133 7.31 6.17 -11.55
C ASN A 133 7.21 7.61 -12.11
N GLY A 134 7.91 7.88 -13.20
CA GLY A 134 8.05 9.20 -13.81
C GLY A 134 7.18 9.36 -15.05
N THR A 135 6.41 10.44 -15.14
CA THR A 135 5.44 10.64 -16.23
C THR A 135 6.07 11.12 -17.56
N GLY A 136 7.39 11.31 -17.58
CA GLY A 136 8.11 12.04 -18.63
C GLY A 136 8.68 11.24 -19.80
N GLY A 137 8.42 9.93 -19.94
CA GLY A 137 8.96 9.15 -21.07
C GLY A 137 10.36 8.54 -20.88
N GLY A 138 11.07 8.96 -19.83
CA GLY A 138 12.46 8.56 -19.59
C GLY A 138 12.55 7.08 -19.19
N GLY A 139 13.35 6.30 -19.91
CA GLY A 139 13.51 4.87 -19.60
C GLY A 139 12.35 3.97 -20.05
N GLY A 140 11.46 4.46 -20.91
CA GLY A 140 10.31 3.70 -21.43
C GLY A 140 9.04 3.79 -20.57
N ASP A 141 9.10 4.59 -19.51
CA ASP A 141 7.98 4.94 -18.64
C ASP A 141 7.01 5.88 -19.35
N ARG A 142 5.72 5.76 -19.09
CA ARG A 142 4.68 6.66 -19.61
C ARG A 142 3.66 6.91 -18.53
N ASN A 143 2.99 8.05 -18.59
CA ASN A 143 1.84 8.29 -17.71
C ASN A 143 0.81 7.18 -17.95
N LEU A 144 0.60 6.33 -16.95
CA LEU A 144 -0.40 5.29 -17.05
C LEU A 144 -1.78 5.97 -17.13
N ILE A 145 -2.73 5.31 -17.80
CA ILE A 145 -4.12 5.78 -17.83
C ILE A 145 -4.95 4.54 -17.54
N LEU A 146 -5.75 4.59 -16.48
CA LEU A 146 -6.63 3.51 -16.02
C LEU A 146 -8.05 4.01 -15.69
N ASP A 147 -8.36 5.24 -16.07
CA ASP A 147 -9.62 5.93 -15.83
C ASP A 147 -10.70 5.50 -16.84
N ALA A 148 -11.82 4.99 -16.34
CA ALA A 148 -12.98 4.60 -17.15
C ALA A 148 -13.57 5.78 -17.96
N ALA A 149 -13.47 7.00 -17.42
CA ALA A 149 -13.91 8.22 -18.08
C ALA A 149 -12.96 8.69 -19.21
N ALA A 150 -11.74 8.13 -19.30
CA ALA A 150 -10.80 8.44 -20.36
C ALA A 150 -11.10 7.69 -21.67
N LEU A 151 -10.62 8.23 -22.79
CA LEU A 151 -10.77 7.62 -24.12
C LEU A 151 -9.41 7.53 -24.84
N PRO A 152 -8.77 6.35 -24.92
CA PRO A 152 -9.23 5.06 -24.37
C PRO A 152 -9.16 5.01 -22.83
N ALA A 153 -10.00 4.18 -22.21
CA ALA A 153 -10.04 3.98 -20.76
C ALA A 153 -8.73 3.41 -20.20
N THR A 154 -7.90 2.81 -21.06
CA THR A 154 -6.51 2.53 -20.73
C THR A 154 -5.61 2.72 -21.94
N ASN A 155 -4.39 3.21 -21.68
CA ASN A 155 -3.33 3.31 -22.70
C ASN A 155 -2.43 2.06 -22.75
N CYS A 156 -2.72 1.03 -21.94
CA CYS A 156 -2.09 -0.26 -22.06
C CYS A 156 -2.41 -0.99 -23.35
N THR A 157 -1.43 -1.72 -23.86
CA THR A 157 -1.54 -2.55 -25.07
C THR A 157 -1.61 -4.05 -24.78
N SER A 158 -1.26 -4.49 -23.57
CA SER A 158 -1.36 -5.87 -23.10
C SER A 158 -1.34 -5.90 -21.57
N PHE A 159 -1.69 -7.05 -20.97
CA PHE A 159 -1.53 -7.25 -19.52
C PHE A 159 -0.08 -7.08 -19.06
N ALA A 160 0.89 -7.63 -19.80
CA ALA A 160 2.31 -7.49 -19.47
C ALA A 160 2.80 -6.04 -19.57
N ASP A 161 2.28 -5.28 -20.54
CA ASP A 161 2.57 -3.84 -20.68
C ASP A 161 1.96 -3.04 -19.53
N CYS A 162 0.75 -3.37 -19.06
CA CYS A 162 0.19 -2.74 -17.87
C CYS A 162 1.03 -2.98 -16.62
N THR A 163 1.41 -4.22 -16.34
CA THR A 163 2.13 -4.54 -15.11
C THR A 163 3.59 -4.05 -15.14
N ASP A 164 4.23 -4.00 -16.31
CA ASP A 164 5.54 -3.36 -16.46
C ASP A 164 5.44 -1.85 -16.20
N GLN A 165 4.51 -1.14 -16.85
CA GLN A 165 4.34 0.30 -16.66
C GLN A 165 3.95 0.66 -15.21
N ALA A 166 3.04 -0.10 -14.60
CA ALA A 166 2.64 0.14 -13.21
C ALA A 166 3.75 -0.15 -12.18
N SER A 167 4.82 -0.87 -12.58
CA SER A 167 5.95 -1.18 -11.71
C SER A 167 7.26 -0.51 -12.16
N LEU A 168 7.18 0.41 -13.13
CA LEU A 168 8.34 1.11 -13.70
C LEU A 168 8.89 2.17 -12.75
N GLY A 169 9.58 1.79 -11.67
CA GLY A 169 10.18 2.85 -10.84
C GLY A 169 10.76 2.39 -9.54
N THR A 170 10.69 3.28 -8.55
CA THR A 170 11.15 3.02 -7.19
C THR A 170 10.03 2.35 -6.41
N LEU A 171 10.28 1.16 -5.87
CA LEU A 171 9.34 0.50 -4.97
C LEU A 171 9.05 1.43 -3.79
N PHE A 172 7.78 1.80 -3.67
CA PHE A 172 7.27 2.62 -2.59
C PHE A 172 6.77 1.75 -1.43
N GLN A 173 6.09 0.65 -1.76
CA GLN A 173 5.36 -0.14 -0.78
C GLN A 173 5.17 -1.58 -1.26
N LEU A 174 5.20 -2.50 -0.30
CA LEU A 174 4.82 -3.89 -0.49
C LEU A 174 4.01 -4.34 0.72
N ASP A 175 2.81 -4.86 0.47
CA ASP A 175 1.91 -5.38 1.49
C ASP A 175 1.44 -6.80 1.14
N GLY A 176 0.95 -7.54 2.13
CA GLY A 176 0.43 -8.88 1.92
C GLY A 176 0.04 -9.57 3.20
N PHE A 177 -0.02 -10.90 3.14
CA PHE A 177 -0.42 -11.75 4.26
C PHE A 177 0.80 -12.18 5.08
N GLY A 178 1.09 -11.44 6.14
CA GLY A 178 2.19 -11.60 7.09
C GLY A 178 2.02 -12.70 8.13
N LEU A 179 1.00 -13.55 8.00
CA LEU A 179 0.61 -14.60 8.97
C LEU A 179 0.03 -14.03 10.27
N ASP A 180 -0.44 -12.80 10.21
CA ASP A 180 -1.22 -12.22 11.28
C ASP A 180 -2.66 -12.79 11.19
N PRO A 181 -3.18 -13.41 12.27
CA PRO A 181 -4.51 -14.01 12.28
C PRO A 181 -5.67 -13.06 11.95
N ASP A 182 -5.46 -11.76 12.09
CA ASP A 182 -6.47 -10.73 11.79
C ASP A 182 -6.44 -10.27 10.34
N GLU A 183 -5.49 -10.78 9.54
CA GLU A 183 -5.43 -10.47 8.11
C GLU A 183 -6.56 -11.12 7.36
N PHE A 184 -7.22 -10.31 6.54
CA PHE A 184 -8.25 -10.80 5.65
C PHE A 184 -8.36 -9.92 4.42
N TRP A 185 -8.85 -10.53 3.35
CA TRP A 185 -9.39 -9.81 2.21
C TRP A 185 -10.60 -10.61 1.75
N GLY A 186 -11.76 -9.96 1.71
CA GLY A 186 -12.99 -10.59 1.27
C GLY A 186 -13.81 -9.69 0.36
N ALA A 187 -14.75 -10.30 -0.34
CA ALA A 187 -15.73 -9.61 -1.16
C ALA A 187 -17.12 -10.23 -1.05
N VAL A 188 -18.14 -9.42 -1.33
CA VAL A 188 -19.50 -9.87 -1.56
C VAL A 188 -19.90 -9.48 -2.98
N SER A 189 -20.23 -10.46 -3.81
CA SER A 189 -20.69 -10.23 -5.18
C SER A 189 -22.18 -9.90 -5.22
N PHE A 190 -22.56 -8.96 -6.07
CA PHE A 190 -23.94 -8.74 -6.49
C PHE A 190 -24.35 -9.74 -7.59
N PRO A 191 -25.64 -9.84 -7.94
CA PRO A 191 -26.09 -10.75 -9.00
C PRO A 191 -25.30 -10.55 -10.31
N GLY A 192 -24.71 -11.64 -10.80
CA GLY A 192 -23.87 -11.62 -12.00
C GLY A 192 -22.37 -11.37 -11.75
N GLY A 193 -21.96 -10.94 -10.56
CA GLY A 193 -20.55 -10.63 -10.26
C GLY A 193 -19.59 -11.82 -10.31
N GLY A 194 -20.12 -13.05 -10.18
CA GLY A 194 -19.33 -14.27 -10.39
C GLY A 194 -19.12 -14.66 -11.86
N SER A 195 -19.75 -13.96 -12.81
CA SER A 195 -19.68 -14.24 -14.25
C SER A 195 -18.83 -13.19 -14.96
N ILE A 196 -17.67 -13.59 -15.49
CA ILE A 196 -16.74 -12.71 -16.20
C ILE A 196 -17.41 -12.11 -17.43
N ASP A 197 -18.21 -12.90 -18.15
CA ASP A 197 -18.93 -12.43 -19.33
C ASP A 197 -19.94 -11.33 -18.99
N THR A 198 -20.59 -11.43 -17.82
CA THR A 198 -21.58 -10.45 -17.36
C THR A 198 -20.91 -9.15 -16.94
N VAL A 199 -19.84 -9.22 -16.14
CA VAL A 199 -19.11 -8.04 -15.65
C VAL A 199 -18.49 -7.28 -16.82
N LYS A 200 -17.83 -7.99 -17.74
CA LYS A 200 -17.16 -7.39 -18.90
C LYS A 200 -18.11 -6.69 -19.87
N ALA A 201 -19.34 -7.17 -20.03
CA ALA A 201 -20.31 -6.58 -20.93
C ALA A 201 -21.04 -5.36 -20.34
N ALA A 202 -20.98 -5.18 -19.02
CA ALA A 202 -21.72 -4.15 -18.31
C ALA A 202 -20.98 -2.81 -18.28
N SER A 203 -21.75 -1.72 -18.21
CA SER A 203 -21.25 -0.36 -18.05
C SER A 203 -20.37 -0.21 -16.81
N GLU A 204 -19.33 0.60 -16.91
CA GLU A 204 -18.40 0.98 -15.82
C GLU A 204 -19.11 1.59 -14.60
N SER A 205 -20.36 2.02 -14.72
CA SER A 205 -21.16 2.55 -13.62
C SER A 205 -21.92 1.50 -12.81
N VAL A 206 -21.89 0.22 -13.22
CA VAL A 206 -22.68 -0.86 -12.59
C VAL A 206 -21.80 -1.63 -11.60
N PRO A 207 -22.14 -1.65 -10.30
CA PRO A 207 -21.37 -2.41 -9.33
C PRO A 207 -21.69 -3.90 -9.39
N PHE A 208 -20.66 -4.74 -9.28
CA PHE A 208 -20.74 -6.20 -9.28
C PHE A 208 -20.18 -6.86 -8.02
N ALA A 209 -19.36 -6.15 -7.25
CA ALA A 209 -18.96 -6.60 -5.92
C ALA A 209 -18.56 -5.41 -5.05
N PHE A 210 -18.63 -5.60 -3.74
CA PHE A 210 -17.94 -4.79 -2.75
C PHE A 210 -16.87 -5.63 -2.08
N PHE A 211 -15.70 -5.07 -1.83
CA PHE A 211 -14.60 -5.75 -1.14
C PHE A 211 -14.02 -4.89 -0.04
N ASN A 212 -13.37 -5.55 0.92
CA ASN A 212 -12.56 -4.91 1.94
C ASN A 212 -11.48 -5.86 2.44
N GLY A 213 -10.44 -5.26 3.05
CA GLY A 213 -9.37 -6.03 3.63
C GLY A 213 -8.56 -5.25 4.67
N LEU A 214 -7.79 -6.04 5.41
CA LEU A 214 -6.80 -5.61 6.38
C LEU A 214 -5.60 -6.54 6.22
N ILE A 215 -4.44 -6.00 5.88
CA ILE A 215 -3.22 -6.77 5.57
C ILE A 215 -1.98 -6.15 6.23
N SER A 216 -0.88 -6.90 6.28
CA SER A 216 0.41 -6.42 6.78
C SER A 216 1.18 -5.63 5.74
N ASN A 217 2.01 -4.70 6.23
CA ASN A 217 3.03 -4.04 5.44
C ASN A 217 4.36 -4.80 5.58
N PHE A 218 4.98 -5.14 4.44
CA PHE A 218 6.29 -5.79 4.39
C PHE A 218 7.42 -4.81 4.09
N TYR A 219 7.09 -3.75 3.37
CA TYR A 219 8.02 -2.71 3.02
C TYR A 219 7.29 -1.38 2.82
N GLN A 220 7.91 -0.31 3.29
CA GLN A 220 7.48 1.06 3.08
C GLN A 220 8.73 1.93 2.89
N LEU A 221 8.75 2.71 1.82
CA LEU A 221 9.80 3.69 1.58
C LEU A 221 9.71 4.81 2.63
N ASP A 222 10.83 5.09 3.27
CA ASP A 222 11.10 6.20 4.20
C ASP A 222 10.11 6.36 5.37
N ALA A 223 9.46 5.28 5.80
CA ALA A 223 8.58 5.30 6.97
C ALA A 223 8.37 3.91 7.58
N VAL A 224 8.02 3.89 8.86
CA VAL A 224 7.48 2.70 9.53
C VAL A 224 5.95 2.76 9.47
N VAL A 225 5.32 1.66 9.08
CA VAL A 225 3.85 1.52 9.08
C VAL A 225 3.38 0.98 10.42
N GLU A 226 2.47 1.71 11.05
CA GLU A 226 1.88 1.38 12.33
C GLU A 226 0.62 0.52 12.16
N PHE A 227 0.27 -0.18 13.23
CA PHE A 227 -0.97 -0.96 13.28
C PHE A 227 -2.21 -0.06 13.41
N GLN A 228 -3.29 -0.52 12.78
CA GLN A 228 -4.61 0.07 12.81
C GLN A 228 -5.67 -1.01 13.00
N ASN A 229 -6.77 -0.64 13.63
CA ASN A 229 -7.90 -1.54 13.84
C ASN A 229 -8.84 -1.54 12.62
N LEU A 230 -9.77 -2.51 12.57
CA LEU A 230 -10.78 -2.62 11.50
C LEU A 230 -11.66 -1.38 11.30
N ILE A 231 -11.82 -0.54 12.33
CA ILE A 231 -12.64 0.68 12.24
C ILE A 231 -11.81 1.92 11.82
N GLY A 232 -10.56 1.71 11.40
CA GLY A 232 -9.69 2.73 10.78
C GLY A 232 -8.98 3.66 11.76
N GLY A 233 -8.91 3.29 13.04
CA GLY A 233 -8.16 4.00 14.08
C GLY A 233 -6.80 3.37 14.36
N TYR A 234 -5.85 4.17 14.83
CA TYR A 234 -4.55 3.67 15.33
C TYR A 234 -4.79 2.57 16.38
N CYS A 235 -4.00 1.50 16.31
CA CYS A 235 -4.05 0.38 17.23
C CYS A 235 -2.78 0.37 18.12
N PRO A 236 -2.83 0.99 19.31
CA PRO A 236 -1.68 1.00 20.21
C PRO A 236 -1.35 -0.43 20.66
N GLY A 237 -0.11 -0.85 20.44
CA GLY A 237 0.35 -2.18 20.83
C GLY A 237 -0.07 -3.30 19.89
N GLY A 238 -0.58 -2.96 18.70
CA GLY A 238 -0.81 -3.93 17.63
C GLY A 238 0.46 -4.68 17.27
N SER A 239 0.29 -5.94 16.90
CA SER A 239 1.34 -6.91 16.66
C SER A 239 0.88 -7.92 15.61
N TYR A 240 1.77 -8.80 15.16
CA TYR A 240 1.41 -9.92 14.27
C TYR A 240 0.77 -11.08 15.06
N ALA A 241 -0.26 -10.78 15.86
CA ALA A 241 -1.00 -11.72 16.68
C ALA A 241 -2.49 -11.39 16.62
N ALA A 242 -3.36 -12.32 17.03
CA ALA A 242 -4.81 -12.13 17.05
C ALA A 242 -5.23 -11.02 18.05
N ASP A 243 -5.14 -9.76 17.64
CA ASP A 243 -5.39 -8.54 18.41
C ASP A 243 -6.39 -7.57 17.73
N GLY A 244 -6.88 -7.94 16.55
CA GLY A 244 -7.84 -7.19 15.74
C GLY A 244 -7.21 -6.05 14.93
N CYS A 245 -5.89 -6.09 14.73
CA CYS A 245 -5.14 -5.03 14.08
C CYS A 245 -4.38 -5.54 12.86
N GLY A 246 -4.08 -4.62 11.95
CA GLY A 246 -3.24 -4.86 10.79
C GLY A 246 -2.63 -3.53 10.34
N GLN A 247 -1.89 -3.49 9.25
CA GLN A 247 -1.12 -2.28 8.91
C GLN A 247 -1.74 -1.48 7.76
N VAL A 248 -2.43 -2.16 6.85
CA VAL A 248 -3.06 -1.54 5.67
C VAL A 248 -4.51 -1.98 5.60
N GLN A 249 -5.42 -1.00 5.58
CA GLN A 249 -6.85 -1.21 5.45
C GLN A 249 -7.30 -0.62 4.12
N PHE A 250 -8.18 -1.33 3.42
CA PHE A 250 -8.76 -0.84 2.19
C PHE A 250 -10.17 -1.40 1.98
N SER A 251 -10.92 -0.75 1.10
CA SER A 251 -12.23 -1.18 0.64
C SER A 251 -12.53 -0.59 -0.72
N GLY A 252 -13.45 -1.20 -1.46
CA GLY A 252 -13.80 -0.70 -2.77
C GLY A 252 -14.94 -1.44 -3.43
N ASN A 253 -15.25 -1.02 -4.64
CA ASN A 253 -16.23 -1.67 -5.50
C ASN A 253 -15.55 -2.23 -6.75
N ILE A 254 -16.06 -3.38 -7.21
CA ILE A 254 -15.80 -3.87 -8.57
C ILE A 254 -16.96 -3.42 -9.45
N LEU A 255 -16.64 -2.83 -10.57
CA LEU A 255 -17.57 -2.22 -11.52
C LEU A 255 -17.56 -2.98 -12.86
N GLY A 256 -18.50 -2.68 -13.76
CA GLY A 256 -18.54 -3.28 -15.10
C GLY A 256 -17.30 -2.94 -15.93
N GLY A 257 -16.97 -3.77 -16.92
CA GLY A 257 -15.74 -3.64 -17.72
C GLY A 257 -15.95 -3.20 -19.18
N ALA A 258 -17.09 -2.61 -19.52
CA ALA A 258 -17.34 -2.16 -20.88
C ALA A 258 -16.25 -1.17 -21.35
N GLY A 259 -15.75 -1.36 -22.57
CA GLY A 259 -14.69 -0.51 -23.14
C GLY A 259 -13.26 -1.00 -22.82
N LEU A 260 -13.09 -1.91 -21.87
CA LEU A 260 -11.80 -2.54 -21.60
C LEU A 260 -11.39 -3.51 -22.70
N THR A 261 -10.08 -3.59 -22.90
CA THR A 261 -9.44 -4.46 -23.90
C THR A 261 -8.30 -5.26 -23.25
N ASN A 262 -7.54 -6.01 -24.05
CA ASN A 262 -6.29 -6.65 -23.62
C ASN A 262 -6.39 -7.65 -22.45
N GLY A 263 -7.60 -8.19 -22.26
CA GLY A 263 -7.88 -9.21 -21.24
C GLY A 263 -8.38 -8.65 -19.91
N ALA A 264 -8.43 -7.33 -19.74
CA ALA A 264 -9.09 -6.71 -18.60
C ALA A 264 -10.62 -6.96 -18.67
N ILE A 265 -11.25 -7.12 -17.51
CA ILE A 265 -12.64 -7.58 -17.40
C ILE A 265 -13.54 -6.66 -16.57
N ALA A 266 -12.96 -5.81 -15.72
CA ALA A 266 -13.69 -4.95 -14.80
C ALA A 266 -12.87 -3.71 -14.48
N HIS A 267 -13.56 -2.66 -14.05
CA HIS A 267 -12.95 -1.53 -13.35
C HIS A 267 -13.10 -1.73 -11.84
N SER A 268 -12.23 -1.12 -11.05
CA SER A 268 -12.45 -1.00 -9.61
C SER A 268 -12.10 0.38 -9.08
N ASP A 269 -12.70 0.72 -7.95
CA ASP A 269 -12.47 1.94 -7.18
C ASP A 269 -12.12 1.51 -5.75
N LEU A 270 -10.84 1.63 -5.38
CA LEU A 270 -10.30 1.24 -4.10
C LEU A 270 -9.90 2.49 -3.30
N ASP A 271 -10.41 2.53 -2.08
CA ASP A 271 -9.99 3.45 -1.04
C ASP A 271 -9.08 2.71 -0.05
N GLY A 272 -7.87 3.23 0.15
CA GLY A 272 -6.89 2.66 1.07
C GLY A 272 -6.49 3.63 2.17
N SER A 273 -6.08 3.11 3.33
CA SER A 273 -5.42 3.92 4.35
C SER A 273 -4.46 3.14 5.23
N LYS A 274 -3.49 3.88 5.80
CA LYS A 274 -2.59 3.38 6.84
C LYS A 274 -2.03 4.51 7.68
N TYR A 275 -1.46 4.14 8.82
CA TYR A 275 -0.75 5.06 9.69
C TYR A 275 0.75 4.86 9.53
N VAL A 276 1.51 5.95 9.44
CA VAL A 276 2.96 5.89 9.36
C VAL A 276 3.60 6.83 10.36
N VAL A 277 4.78 6.45 10.82
CA VAL A 277 5.67 7.31 11.60
C VAL A 277 6.81 7.77 10.69
N PRO A 278 6.90 9.09 10.40
CA PRO A 278 8.05 9.63 9.68
C PRO A 278 9.33 9.34 10.46
N GLU A 279 10.43 9.05 9.73
CA GLU A 279 11.69 8.74 10.38
C GLU A 279 12.11 9.84 11.37
N PRO A 280 12.49 9.49 12.61
CA PRO A 280 12.80 10.47 13.66
C PRO A 280 14.08 11.27 13.37
N GLY A 281 14.87 10.90 12.36
CA GLY A 281 16.19 11.45 12.06
C GLY A 281 16.21 12.97 11.91
N SER A 282 15.25 13.55 11.18
CA SER A 282 15.23 14.99 10.88
C SER A 282 14.95 15.85 12.11
N LEU A 283 14.01 15.41 12.97
CA LEU A 283 13.65 16.13 14.19
C LEU A 283 14.68 15.91 15.31
N ALA A 284 15.26 14.71 15.40
CA ALA A 284 16.33 14.42 16.34
C ALA A 284 17.61 15.20 15.98
N LEU A 285 17.97 15.29 14.70
CA LEU A 285 19.11 16.11 14.24
C LEU A 285 18.87 17.61 14.47
N LEU A 286 17.66 18.11 14.21
CA LEU A 286 17.30 19.49 14.54
C LEU A 286 17.40 19.74 16.05
N GLY A 287 16.89 18.82 16.88
CA GLY A 287 16.97 18.89 18.33
C GLY A 287 18.42 18.90 18.84
N LEU A 288 19.25 17.98 18.35
CA LEU A 288 20.68 17.92 18.67
C LEU A 288 21.43 19.17 18.18
N GLY A 289 21.09 19.67 16.99
CA GLY A 289 21.64 20.91 16.45
C GLY A 289 21.32 22.12 17.32
N LEU A 290 20.07 22.24 17.78
CA LEU A 290 19.65 23.31 18.71
C LEU A 290 20.37 23.21 20.06
N VAL A 291 20.49 22.00 20.63
CA VAL A 291 21.25 21.77 21.87
C VAL A 291 22.72 22.16 21.69
N GLY A 292 23.32 21.82 20.55
CA GLY A 292 24.68 22.24 20.18
C GLY A 292 24.85 23.76 20.14
N LEU A 293 23.89 24.48 19.54
CA LEU A 293 23.89 25.95 19.46
C LEU A 293 23.77 26.62 20.83
N PHE A 294 22.90 26.12 21.72
CA PHE A 294 22.80 26.62 23.09
C PHE A 294 24.06 26.31 23.92
N GLY A 295 24.67 25.14 23.71
CA GLY A 295 25.93 24.75 24.34
C GLY A 295 27.10 25.65 23.92
N MET A 296 27.16 26.06 22.65
CA MET A 296 28.19 26.98 22.14
C MET A 296 28.02 28.40 22.67
N ARG A 297 26.77 28.91 22.77
CA ARG A 297 26.49 30.25 23.30
C ARG A 297 26.92 30.42 24.77
N ARG A 298 26.87 29.34 25.56
CA ARG A 298 27.33 29.32 26.96
C ARG A 298 28.85 29.32 27.13
N ARG A 299 29.63 29.03 26.08
CA ARG A 299 31.11 29.10 26.12
C ARG A 299 31.65 30.47 25.74
N GLN A 300 30.81 31.35 25.18
CA GLN A 300 31.20 32.70 24.75
C GLN A 300 30.80 33.81 25.75
N ALA A 301 30.00 33.48 26.77
CA ALA A 301 29.66 34.35 27.88
C ALA A 301 30.43 33.91 29.13
#